data_AF-A0AAE0KFD5-F1
#
_entry.id   AF-A0AAE0KFD5-F1
#
_cell.length_a   1.000
_cell.length_b   1.000
_cell.length_c   1.000
_cell.angle_alpha   90.00
_cell.angle_beta   90.00
_cell.angle_gamma   90.00
#
_symmetry.space_group_name_H-M   'P 1'
#
loop_
_entity.id
_entity.type
_entity.pdbx_description
1 polymer ?
#
loop_
_entity_poly.entity_id
_entity_poly.type
_entity_poly.pdbx_seq_one_letter_code
_entity_poly.pdbx_strand_id
1 'polypeptide(L)'
;MKEEEERKQREQREQEERKQREEEERKRQEEEKKRLEEEMARKEAEERKRKEEEERRKREEEKKRKEEEERKKREEEERLRREQLEREAAEQARREREEEERREQERKERALKEEMERRRVAREAREAEQRKIRLEQERIRLAKLPPLLRWLDGSPNPKLPDIAEKFSIMQGVRYDCIIHEANGTPDGREQWLLNTQLALLLGEKDLQLSRYTAWTKIPVSLVAKRIIWRLESDRYALTTPSLYELGKQLPGYYGREDPERMSYRVIERLRADAWEKFAAMDMFFVKASDFMYIIPTIQHLQNVRLTIAYRELPENESQLIKSTPAQKWKNDPDANRFYGFAPSNKHFINGDLISEDTPGLCAVSTSPFPEKRVPRRGLVAVTPDDPDYHRLCKDQGLEYLLGDAHSPLLPNGVHSSPTSASSHMMATSVNGLGSPALITPATTNGGGSRHGHDNQPISPSSESGPAQGRPLANGVHETVNGSAE
;
A
#
# COMPACT_ATOMS: atom_id res chain seq x y z
N MET A 1 55.13 -83.70 -186.33
CA MET A 1 54.11 -83.91 -185.28
C MET A 1 54.75 -84.34 -183.95
N LYS A 2 55.64 -83.53 -183.37
CA LYS A 2 56.15 -83.70 -181.99
C LYS A 2 56.30 -82.38 -181.23
N GLU A 3 55.97 -81.26 -181.88
CA GLU A 3 56.24 -79.90 -181.39
C GLU A 3 54.94 -79.15 -181.02
N GLU A 4 53.78 -79.69 -181.41
CA GLU A 4 52.46 -79.11 -181.13
C GLU A 4 51.86 -79.62 -179.80
N GLU A 5 52.34 -80.76 -179.31
CA GLU A 5 51.88 -81.38 -178.05
C GLU A 5 52.53 -80.75 -176.81
N GLU A 6 53.76 -80.24 -176.94
CA GLU A 6 54.52 -79.63 -175.84
C GLU A 6 54.06 -78.20 -175.52
N ARG A 7 53.53 -77.48 -176.52
CA ARG A 7 53.05 -76.11 -176.35
C ARG A 7 51.71 -76.06 -175.61
N LYS A 8 50.86 -77.08 -175.77
CA LYS A 8 49.54 -77.16 -175.13
C LYS A 8 49.59 -77.55 -173.64
N GLN A 9 50.62 -78.28 -173.21
CA GLN A 9 50.82 -78.60 -171.78
C GLN A 9 51.36 -77.42 -170.97
N ARG A 10 52.08 -76.48 -171.60
CA ARG A 10 52.66 -75.32 -170.89
C ARG A 10 51.62 -74.26 -170.55
N GLU A 11 50.63 -74.04 -171.43
CA GLU A 11 49.55 -73.08 -171.18
C GLU A 11 48.54 -73.53 -170.11
N GLN A 12 48.33 -74.85 -169.92
CA GLN A 12 47.43 -75.34 -168.87
C GLN A 12 48.02 -75.20 -167.46
N ARG A 13 49.35 -75.32 -167.29
CA ARG A 13 49.99 -75.14 -165.97
C ARG A 13 50.05 -73.69 -165.51
N GLU A 14 50.20 -72.73 -166.43
CA GLU A 14 50.20 -71.30 -166.08
C GLU A 14 48.81 -70.79 -165.65
N GLN A 15 47.71 -71.38 -166.14
CA GLN A 15 46.36 -70.98 -165.71
C GLN A 15 45.98 -71.52 -164.33
N GLU A 16 46.54 -72.65 -163.91
CA GLU A 16 46.25 -73.25 -162.60
C GLU A 16 47.03 -72.54 -161.48
N GLU A 17 48.28 -72.15 -161.73
CA GLU A 17 49.11 -71.42 -160.77
C GLU A 17 48.61 -69.99 -160.50
N ARG A 18 47.96 -69.37 -161.49
CA ARG A 18 47.37 -68.02 -161.34
C ARG A 18 46.10 -68.02 -160.48
N LYS A 19 45.29 -69.09 -160.55
CA LYS A 19 44.08 -69.21 -159.71
C LYS A 19 44.38 -69.50 -158.24
N GLN A 20 45.45 -70.23 -157.93
CA GLN A 20 45.84 -70.50 -156.54
C GLN A 20 46.39 -69.25 -155.82
N ARG A 21 47.04 -68.33 -156.54
CA ARG A 21 47.56 -67.08 -155.94
C ARG A 21 46.45 -66.07 -155.60
N GLU A 22 45.36 -66.01 -156.37
CA GLU A 22 44.23 -65.11 -156.07
C GLU A 22 43.37 -65.60 -154.89
N GLU A 23 43.32 -66.90 -154.62
CA GLU A 23 42.55 -67.45 -153.50
C GLU A 23 43.27 -67.33 -152.14
N GLU A 24 44.62 -67.37 -152.14
CA GLU A 24 45.41 -67.18 -150.91
C GLU A 24 45.46 -65.71 -150.46
N GLU A 25 45.46 -64.76 -151.39
CA GLU A 25 45.48 -63.32 -151.07
C GLU A 25 44.14 -62.83 -150.51
N ARG A 26 43.01 -63.38 -150.97
CA ARG A 26 41.67 -63.05 -150.44
C ARG A 26 41.46 -63.56 -149.01
N LYS A 27 42.11 -64.67 -148.63
CA LYS A 27 42.01 -65.26 -147.29
C LYS A 27 42.82 -64.49 -146.24
N ARG A 28 43.92 -63.83 -146.63
CA ARG A 28 44.72 -62.98 -145.71
C ARG A 28 44.05 -61.66 -145.37
N GLN A 29 43.29 -61.05 -146.30
CA GLN A 29 42.60 -59.78 -146.05
C GLN A 29 41.36 -59.92 -145.12
N GLU A 30 40.73 -61.09 -145.08
CA GLU A 30 39.56 -61.33 -144.21
C GLU A 30 39.96 -61.62 -142.75
N GLU A 31 41.16 -62.15 -142.51
CA GLU A 31 41.69 -62.45 -141.17
C GLU A 31 42.28 -61.21 -140.46
N GLU A 32 42.83 -60.25 -141.21
CA GLU A 32 43.35 -59.00 -140.67
C GLU A 32 42.24 -58.03 -140.23
N LYS A 33 41.09 -58.02 -140.94
CA LYS A 33 39.94 -57.18 -140.60
C LYS A 33 39.25 -57.65 -139.31
N LYS A 34 39.27 -58.94 -139.02
CA LYS A 34 38.64 -59.54 -137.83
C LYS A 34 39.44 -59.29 -136.55
N ARG A 35 40.77 -59.10 -136.63
CA ARG A 35 41.62 -58.77 -135.47
C ARG A 35 41.48 -57.30 -135.01
N LEU A 36 41.14 -56.38 -135.91
CA LEU A 36 40.96 -54.96 -135.59
C LEU A 36 39.63 -54.63 -134.90
N GLU A 37 38.56 -55.40 -135.19
CA GLU A 37 37.26 -55.22 -134.52
C GLU A 37 37.23 -55.78 -133.09
N GLU A 38 38.01 -56.84 -132.80
CA GLU A 38 38.04 -57.47 -131.47
C GLU A 38 38.87 -56.68 -130.44
N GLU A 39 39.84 -55.87 -130.88
CA GLU A 39 40.64 -55.02 -129.99
C GLU A 39 39.92 -53.72 -129.58
N MET A 40 39.08 -53.16 -130.46
CA MET A 40 38.28 -51.96 -130.17
C MET A 40 37.10 -52.26 -129.23
N ALA A 41 36.48 -53.44 -129.32
CA ALA A 41 35.37 -53.83 -128.44
C ALA A 41 35.80 -54.09 -126.99
N ARG A 42 37.06 -54.46 -126.75
CA ARG A 42 37.58 -54.75 -125.39
C ARG A 42 37.94 -53.50 -124.60
N LYS A 43 38.35 -52.40 -125.26
CA LYS A 43 38.70 -51.13 -124.60
C LYS A 43 37.47 -50.31 -124.17
N GLU A 44 36.34 -50.45 -124.86
CA GLU A 44 35.11 -49.68 -124.54
C GLU A 44 34.29 -50.29 -123.39
N ALA A 45 34.42 -51.61 -123.14
CA ALA A 45 33.71 -52.30 -122.05
C ALA A 45 34.35 -52.10 -120.66
N GLU A 46 35.65 -51.78 -120.59
CA GLU A 46 36.38 -51.61 -119.33
C GLU A 46 36.27 -50.18 -118.76
N GLU A 47 36.14 -49.16 -119.61
CA GLU A 47 36.02 -47.76 -119.15
C GLU A 47 34.62 -47.41 -118.63
N ARG A 48 33.56 -48.05 -119.17
CA ARG A 48 32.18 -47.77 -118.78
C ARG A 48 31.82 -48.35 -117.40
N LYS A 49 32.46 -49.46 -117.00
CA LYS A 49 32.24 -50.11 -115.70
C LYS A 49 32.90 -49.37 -114.53
N ARG A 50 33.94 -48.56 -114.79
CA ARG A 50 34.67 -47.81 -113.77
C ARG A 50 34.00 -46.48 -113.39
N LYS A 51 33.17 -45.91 -114.26
CA LYS A 51 32.44 -44.64 -113.99
C LYS A 51 31.12 -44.83 -113.23
N GLU A 52 30.48 -46.00 -113.29
CA GLU A 52 29.22 -46.29 -112.57
C GLU A 52 29.43 -46.64 -111.07
N GLU A 53 30.59 -47.15 -110.68
CA GLU A 53 30.85 -47.58 -109.30
C GLU A 53 31.32 -46.41 -108.40
N GLU A 54 31.90 -45.36 -108.97
CA GLU A 54 32.36 -44.18 -108.22
C GLU A 54 31.23 -43.16 -107.94
N GLU A 55 30.21 -43.08 -108.79
CA GLU A 55 29.07 -42.16 -108.60
C GLU A 55 28.06 -42.70 -107.56
N ARG A 56 27.96 -44.03 -107.40
CA ARG A 56 27.05 -44.66 -106.43
C ARG A 56 27.55 -44.54 -104.98
N ARG A 57 28.88 -44.51 -104.77
CA ARG A 57 29.49 -44.40 -103.43
C ARG A 57 29.37 -42.98 -102.83
N LYS A 58 29.35 -41.93 -103.67
CA LYS A 58 29.23 -40.53 -103.22
C LYS A 58 27.80 -40.13 -102.81
N ARG A 59 26.75 -40.77 -103.34
CA ARG A 59 25.34 -40.44 -103.01
C ARG A 59 24.83 -41.10 -101.72
N GLU A 60 25.41 -42.20 -101.26
CA GLU A 60 24.99 -42.87 -100.02
C GLU A 60 25.65 -42.28 -98.76
N GLU A 61 26.88 -41.74 -98.84
CA GLU A 61 27.57 -41.12 -97.70
C GLU A 61 27.01 -39.73 -97.33
N GLU A 62 26.54 -38.95 -98.31
CA GLU A 62 26.02 -37.59 -98.05
C GLU A 62 24.59 -37.62 -97.45
N LYS A 63 23.79 -38.63 -97.79
CA LYS A 63 22.41 -38.77 -97.28
C LYS A 63 22.40 -39.26 -95.82
N LYS A 64 23.33 -40.13 -95.45
CA LYS A 64 23.45 -40.68 -94.09
C LYS A 64 23.96 -39.65 -93.07
N ARG A 65 24.80 -38.70 -93.51
CA ARG A 65 25.37 -37.66 -92.65
C ARG A 65 24.39 -36.53 -92.33
N LYS A 66 23.45 -36.23 -93.23
CA LYS A 66 22.40 -35.20 -93.02
C LYS A 66 21.27 -35.69 -92.10
N GLU A 67 20.88 -36.97 -92.17
CA GLU A 67 19.84 -37.54 -91.28
C GLU A 67 20.32 -37.71 -89.83
N GLU A 68 21.61 -37.99 -89.60
CA GLU A 68 22.15 -38.16 -88.25
C GLU A 68 22.36 -36.83 -87.51
N GLU A 69 22.67 -35.74 -88.25
CA GLU A 69 22.83 -34.39 -87.68
C GLU A 69 21.47 -33.73 -87.34
N GLU A 70 20.43 -33.99 -88.14
CA GLU A 70 19.08 -33.47 -87.89
C GLU A 70 18.39 -34.20 -86.74
N ARG A 71 18.62 -35.51 -86.59
CA ARG A 71 18.10 -36.28 -85.44
C ARG A 71 18.77 -35.87 -84.12
N LYS A 72 20.09 -35.61 -84.14
CA LYS A 72 20.82 -35.09 -82.96
C LYS A 72 20.35 -33.70 -82.54
N LYS A 73 20.10 -32.80 -83.49
CA LYS A 73 19.58 -31.45 -83.16
C LYS A 73 18.19 -31.48 -82.54
N ARG A 74 17.29 -32.34 -83.03
CA ARG A 74 15.94 -32.46 -82.44
C ARG A 74 15.96 -33.14 -81.06
N GLU A 75 16.82 -34.14 -80.85
CA GLU A 75 16.98 -34.78 -79.54
C GLU A 75 17.66 -33.86 -78.52
N GLU A 76 18.64 -33.03 -78.92
CA GLU A 76 19.24 -32.02 -78.05
C GLU A 76 18.28 -30.87 -77.73
N GLU A 77 17.49 -30.41 -78.70
CA GLU A 77 16.51 -29.35 -78.49
C GLU A 77 15.31 -29.82 -77.64
N GLU A 78 14.86 -31.07 -77.79
CA GLU A 78 13.85 -31.67 -76.91
C GLU A 78 14.40 -31.93 -75.49
N ARG A 79 15.66 -32.36 -75.35
CA ARG A 79 16.32 -32.46 -74.04
C ARG A 79 16.44 -31.11 -73.37
N LEU A 80 16.86 -30.07 -74.09
CA LEU A 80 17.03 -28.74 -73.53
C LEU A 80 15.68 -28.14 -73.11
N ARG A 81 14.61 -28.40 -73.87
CA ARG A 81 13.26 -27.92 -73.55
C ARG A 81 12.65 -28.68 -72.37
N ARG A 82 12.86 -29.99 -72.27
CA ARG A 82 12.48 -30.77 -71.08
C ARG A 82 13.29 -30.37 -69.85
N GLU A 83 14.59 -30.14 -69.98
CA GLU A 83 15.45 -29.69 -68.89
C GLU A 83 15.07 -28.27 -68.42
N GLN A 84 14.69 -27.38 -69.33
CA GLN A 84 14.14 -26.05 -68.97
C GLN A 84 12.79 -26.15 -68.28
N LEU A 85 11.85 -26.96 -68.79
CA LEU A 85 10.56 -27.18 -68.13
C LEU A 85 10.71 -27.84 -66.76
N GLU A 86 11.63 -28.79 -66.61
CA GLU A 86 11.92 -29.44 -65.34
C GLU A 86 12.61 -28.49 -64.36
N ARG A 87 13.51 -27.62 -64.82
CA ARG A 87 14.10 -26.55 -64.00
C ARG A 87 13.07 -25.50 -63.59
N GLU A 88 12.21 -25.05 -64.50
CA GLU A 88 11.17 -24.07 -64.19
C GLU A 88 10.12 -24.66 -63.22
N ALA A 89 9.73 -25.92 -63.41
CA ALA A 89 8.83 -26.62 -62.48
C ALA A 89 9.49 -26.85 -61.12
N ALA A 90 10.78 -27.22 -61.08
CA ALA A 90 11.53 -27.39 -59.83
C ALA A 90 11.77 -26.04 -59.12
N GLU A 91 11.98 -24.95 -59.86
CA GLU A 91 12.14 -23.62 -59.31
C GLU A 91 10.81 -23.04 -58.82
N GLN A 92 9.70 -23.25 -59.53
CA GLN A 92 8.35 -22.90 -59.05
C GLN A 92 8.00 -23.71 -57.79
N ALA A 93 8.22 -25.03 -57.78
CA ALA A 93 7.97 -25.86 -56.61
C ALA A 93 8.85 -25.44 -55.41
N ARG A 94 10.09 -24.99 -55.66
CA ARG A 94 10.97 -24.45 -54.61
C ARG A 94 10.49 -23.09 -54.09
N ARG A 95 10.05 -22.19 -54.97
CA ARG A 95 9.49 -20.88 -54.60
C ARG A 95 8.17 -21.03 -53.83
N GLU A 96 7.30 -21.96 -54.23
CA GLU A 96 6.06 -22.25 -53.51
C GLU A 96 6.33 -22.80 -52.11
N ARG A 97 7.29 -23.73 -51.96
CA ARG A 97 7.72 -24.23 -50.64
C ARG A 97 8.35 -23.16 -49.77
N GLU A 98 9.19 -22.29 -50.35
CA GLU A 98 9.83 -21.18 -49.63
C GLU A 98 8.82 -20.12 -49.22
N GLU A 99 7.81 -19.83 -50.06
CA GLU A 99 6.73 -18.91 -49.74
C GLU A 99 5.76 -19.50 -48.70
N GLU A 100 5.48 -20.80 -48.76
CA GLU A 100 4.69 -21.53 -47.77
C GLU A 100 5.41 -21.59 -46.42
N GLU A 101 6.71 -21.88 -46.41
CA GLU A 101 7.53 -21.90 -45.20
C GLU A 101 7.64 -20.50 -44.58
N ARG A 102 7.78 -19.45 -45.40
CA ARG A 102 7.77 -18.06 -44.93
C ARG A 102 6.41 -17.65 -44.36
N ARG A 103 5.31 -18.05 -44.99
CA ARG A 103 3.94 -17.84 -44.47
C ARG A 103 3.70 -18.62 -43.18
N GLU A 104 4.24 -19.82 -43.07
CA GLU A 104 4.13 -20.64 -41.86
C GLU A 104 4.97 -20.07 -40.70
N GLN A 105 6.19 -19.60 -40.97
CA GLN A 105 7.03 -18.90 -40.01
C GLN A 105 6.36 -17.60 -39.52
N GLU A 106 5.78 -16.81 -40.43
CA GLU A 106 5.06 -15.59 -40.06
C GLU A 106 3.82 -15.90 -39.20
N ARG A 107 3.08 -16.97 -39.50
CA ARG A 107 1.96 -17.44 -38.67
C ARG A 107 2.42 -17.91 -37.30
N LYS A 108 3.52 -18.67 -37.21
CA LYS A 108 4.12 -19.12 -35.95
C LYS A 108 4.63 -17.94 -35.12
N GLU A 109 5.27 -16.96 -35.74
CA GLU A 109 5.76 -15.77 -35.06
C GLU A 109 4.62 -14.89 -34.54
N ARG A 110 3.55 -14.69 -35.32
CA ARG A 110 2.35 -13.98 -34.86
C ARG A 110 1.66 -14.73 -33.72
N ALA A 111 1.50 -16.05 -33.83
CA ALA A 111 0.92 -16.87 -32.77
C ALA A 111 1.75 -16.82 -31.48
N LEU A 112 3.08 -16.87 -31.58
CA LEU A 112 3.98 -16.78 -30.42
C LEU A 112 3.94 -15.38 -29.78
N LYS A 113 3.87 -14.31 -30.58
CA LYS A 113 3.70 -12.94 -30.07
C LYS A 113 2.37 -12.77 -29.35
N GLU A 114 1.28 -13.25 -29.94
CA GLU A 114 -0.05 -13.20 -29.33
C GLU A 114 -0.12 -14.05 -28.05
N GLU A 115 0.50 -15.23 -28.03
CA GLU A 115 0.59 -16.08 -26.84
C GLU A 115 1.40 -15.40 -25.73
N MET A 116 2.53 -14.78 -26.07
CA MET A 116 3.36 -14.02 -25.12
C MET A 116 2.62 -12.79 -24.57
N GLU A 117 1.84 -12.09 -25.38
CA GLU A 117 0.99 -10.98 -24.96
C GLU A 117 -0.14 -11.46 -24.04
N ARG A 118 -0.88 -12.51 -24.43
CA ARG A 118 -1.90 -13.14 -23.59
C ARG A 118 -1.31 -13.60 -22.25
N ARG A 119 -0.09 -14.13 -22.24
CA ARG A 119 0.62 -14.53 -21.02
C ARG A 119 1.00 -13.34 -20.15
N ARG A 120 1.40 -12.21 -20.73
CA ARG A 120 1.68 -10.96 -19.99
C ARG A 120 0.40 -10.39 -19.36
N VAL A 121 -0.67 -10.26 -20.14
CA VAL A 121 -1.98 -9.80 -19.66
C VAL A 121 -2.51 -10.72 -18.56
N ALA A 122 -2.40 -12.04 -18.70
CA ALA A 122 -2.83 -12.99 -17.69
C ALA A 122 -1.99 -12.88 -16.39
N ARG A 123 -0.68 -12.63 -16.48
CA ARG A 123 0.17 -12.41 -15.30
C ARG A 123 -0.22 -11.10 -14.61
N GLU A 124 -0.36 -10.02 -15.35
CA GLU A 124 -0.76 -8.71 -14.82
C GLU A 124 -2.14 -8.76 -14.16
N ALA A 125 -3.11 -9.47 -14.78
CA ALA A 125 -4.43 -9.68 -14.21
C ALA A 125 -4.38 -10.46 -12.88
N ARG A 126 -3.56 -11.53 -12.80
CA ARG A 126 -3.35 -12.28 -11.56
C ARG A 126 -2.69 -11.43 -10.47
N GLU A 127 -1.68 -10.63 -10.83
CA GLU A 127 -1.02 -9.71 -9.89
C GLU A 127 -1.98 -8.62 -9.40
N ALA A 128 -2.82 -8.08 -10.28
CA ALA A 128 -3.86 -7.10 -9.93
C ALA A 128 -4.95 -7.72 -9.03
N GLU A 129 -5.37 -8.95 -9.30
CA GLU A 129 -6.32 -9.69 -8.47
C GLU A 129 -5.74 -9.99 -7.08
N GLN A 130 -4.49 -10.48 -7.01
CA GLN A 130 -3.79 -10.69 -5.74
C GLN A 130 -3.65 -9.39 -4.95
N ARG A 131 -3.37 -8.27 -5.64
CA ARG A 131 -3.33 -6.95 -5.01
C ARG A 131 -4.70 -6.55 -4.45
N LYS A 132 -5.79 -6.77 -5.19
CA LYS A 132 -7.16 -6.52 -4.70
C LYS A 132 -7.49 -7.39 -3.49
N ILE A 133 -7.18 -8.69 -3.53
CA ILE A 133 -7.39 -9.60 -2.41
C ILE A 133 -6.62 -9.11 -1.17
N ARG A 134 -5.35 -8.72 -1.34
CA ARG A 134 -4.53 -8.21 -0.25
C ARG A 134 -5.10 -6.92 0.35
N LEU A 135 -5.53 -5.99 -0.49
CA LEU A 135 -6.14 -4.73 -0.06
C LEU A 135 -7.48 -4.98 0.67
N GLU A 136 -8.30 -5.92 0.21
CA GLU A 136 -9.55 -6.26 0.90
C GLU A 136 -9.30 -6.98 2.22
N GLN A 137 -8.35 -7.91 2.27
CA GLN A 137 -7.94 -8.56 3.52
C GLN A 137 -7.45 -7.53 4.54
N GLU A 138 -6.65 -6.57 4.08
CA GLU A 138 -6.18 -5.47 4.92
C GLU A 138 -7.33 -4.58 5.39
N ARG A 139 -8.29 -4.26 4.50
CA ARG A 139 -9.50 -3.51 4.85
C ARG A 139 -10.32 -4.22 5.92
N ILE A 140 -10.50 -5.54 5.80
CA ILE A 140 -11.21 -6.37 6.78
C ILE A 140 -10.45 -6.41 8.10
N ARG A 141 -9.12 -6.54 8.07
CA ARG A 141 -8.28 -6.52 9.28
C ARG A 141 -8.43 -5.19 10.02
N LEU A 142 -8.32 -4.08 9.31
CA LEU A 142 -8.46 -2.73 9.88
C LEU A 142 -9.88 -2.43 10.37
N ALA A 143 -10.91 -2.96 9.69
CA ALA A 143 -12.30 -2.79 10.10
C ALA A 143 -12.62 -3.44 11.45
N LYS A 144 -11.83 -4.46 11.86
CA LYS A 144 -11.95 -5.12 13.18
C LYS A 144 -11.30 -4.33 14.31
N LEU A 145 -10.45 -3.34 14.01
CA LEU A 145 -9.76 -2.56 15.02
C LEU A 145 -10.61 -1.40 15.53
N PRO A 146 -10.56 -1.07 16.85
CA PRO A 146 -11.08 0.19 17.36
C PRO A 146 -10.51 1.39 16.60
N PRO A 147 -11.25 2.51 16.47
CA PRO A 147 -10.83 3.68 15.70
C PRO A 147 -9.41 4.15 15.99
N LEU A 148 -9.03 4.26 17.26
CA LEU A 148 -7.69 4.65 17.66
C LEU A 148 -6.59 3.68 17.16
N LEU A 149 -6.83 2.37 17.25
CA LEU A 149 -5.84 1.38 16.81
C LEU A 149 -5.79 1.27 15.28
N ARG A 150 -6.94 1.51 14.61
CA ARG A 150 -6.99 1.67 13.16
C ARG A 150 -6.17 2.89 12.70
N TRP A 151 -6.22 3.98 13.46
CA TRP A 151 -5.37 5.15 13.23
C TRP A 151 -3.88 4.81 13.41
N LEU A 152 -3.50 4.15 14.51
CA LEU A 152 -2.12 3.75 14.77
C LEU A 152 -1.54 2.92 13.61
N ASP A 153 -2.33 1.98 13.12
CA ASP A 153 -1.94 1.10 12.02
C ASP A 153 -1.76 1.86 10.69
N GLY A 154 -2.67 2.79 10.39
CA GLY A 154 -2.60 3.67 9.21
C GLY A 154 -1.60 4.82 9.33
N SER A 155 -1.11 5.14 10.53
CA SER A 155 -0.26 6.30 10.79
C SER A 155 1.12 6.13 10.10
N PRO A 156 1.60 7.14 9.35
CA PRO A 156 2.90 7.05 8.69
C PRO A 156 4.06 7.18 9.68
N ASN A 157 3.89 7.97 10.74
CA ASN A 157 4.93 8.21 11.74
C ASN A 157 4.35 8.31 13.16
N PRO A 158 4.05 7.17 13.82
CA PRO A 158 3.54 7.17 15.18
C PRO A 158 4.62 7.41 16.25
N LYS A 159 5.92 7.40 15.89
CA LYS A 159 7.07 7.50 16.81
C LYS A 159 7.52 8.95 16.97
N LEU A 160 6.60 9.81 17.37
CA LEU A 160 6.84 11.22 17.62
C LEU A 160 6.57 11.57 19.09
N PRO A 161 7.37 12.44 19.73
CA PRO A 161 7.13 12.87 21.11
C PRO A 161 5.72 13.44 21.33
N ASP A 162 5.26 14.31 20.44
CA ASP A 162 3.93 14.93 20.51
C ASP A 162 2.78 13.91 20.42
N ILE A 163 3.03 12.79 19.73
CA ILE A 163 2.08 11.67 19.66
C ILE A 163 2.12 10.88 20.98
N ALA A 164 3.31 10.56 21.47
CA ALA A 164 3.47 9.85 22.73
C ALA A 164 2.86 10.62 23.92
N GLU A 165 3.00 11.95 23.93
CA GLU A 165 2.45 12.80 24.99
C GLU A 165 0.92 12.68 25.09
N LYS A 166 0.21 12.57 23.96
CA LYS A 166 -1.25 12.32 23.93
C LYS A 166 -1.65 11.01 24.61
N PHE A 167 -0.72 10.06 24.72
CA PHE A 167 -0.94 8.74 25.32
C PHE A 167 -0.14 8.49 26.60
N SER A 168 0.48 9.53 27.15
CA SER A 168 1.38 9.48 28.31
C SER A 168 0.74 8.91 29.58
N ILE A 169 -0.59 9.01 29.71
CA ILE A 169 -1.35 8.45 30.83
C ILE A 169 -1.81 7.03 30.50
N MET A 170 -1.41 6.08 31.34
CA MET A 170 -1.76 4.66 31.26
C MET A 170 -2.51 4.19 32.51
N GLN A 171 -3.26 3.09 32.39
CA GLN A 171 -3.97 2.49 33.52
C GLN A 171 -3.11 1.39 34.14
N GLY A 172 -2.51 1.66 35.30
CA GLY A 172 -1.72 0.72 36.09
C GLY A 172 -2.61 -0.15 36.96
N VAL A 173 -2.98 -1.30 36.43
CA VAL A 173 -3.78 -2.31 37.13
C VAL A 173 -2.90 -3.07 38.11
N ARG A 174 -3.34 -3.16 39.35
CA ARG A 174 -2.65 -3.95 40.38
C ARG A 174 -2.65 -5.45 40.05
N TYR A 175 -1.50 -6.11 40.18
CA TYR A 175 -1.30 -7.50 39.77
C TYR A 175 -2.23 -8.49 40.46
N ASP A 176 -2.44 -8.34 41.77
CA ASP A 176 -3.32 -9.20 42.56
C ASP A 176 -4.83 -9.03 42.24
N CYS A 177 -5.20 -8.06 41.40
CA CYS A 177 -6.52 -7.94 40.79
C CYS A 177 -6.64 -8.70 39.45
N ILE A 178 -5.50 -9.14 38.89
CA ILE A 178 -5.42 -9.95 37.69
C ILE A 178 -5.26 -11.42 38.08
N ILE A 179 -4.33 -11.71 38.99
CA ILE A 179 -4.00 -13.05 39.50
C ILE A 179 -4.19 -13.06 41.02
N HIS A 180 -5.26 -13.71 41.47
CA HIS A 180 -5.70 -13.64 42.87
C HIS A 180 -4.75 -14.37 43.83
N GLU A 181 -3.98 -15.32 43.31
CA GLU A 181 -2.96 -16.06 44.03
C GLU A 181 -1.82 -15.16 44.53
N ALA A 182 -1.66 -13.95 43.94
CA ALA A 182 -0.66 -12.97 44.36
C ALA A 182 -1.13 -12.06 45.52
N ASN A 183 -2.36 -12.22 46.01
CA ASN A 183 -2.91 -11.42 47.12
C ASN A 183 -1.99 -11.43 48.35
N GLY A 184 -1.74 -10.25 48.92
CA GLY A 184 -0.92 -10.09 50.13
C GLY A 184 0.60 -10.23 49.91
N THR A 185 1.05 -10.50 48.68
CA THR A 185 2.48 -10.55 48.34
C THR A 185 2.99 -9.18 47.88
N PRO A 186 4.30 -8.88 48.02
CA PRO A 186 4.89 -7.68 47.43
C PRO A 186 4.68 -7.60 45.92
N ASP A 187 4.84 -8.72 45.21
CA ASP A 187 4.64 -8.80 43.76
C ASP A 187 3.19 -8.54 43.34
N GLY A 188 2.22 -8.89 44.20
CA GLY A 188 0.80 -8.59 44.01
C GLY A 188 0.49 -7.09 43.89
N ARG A 189 1.36 -6.23 44.45
CA ARG A 189 1.23 -4.77 44.40
C ARG A 189 1.80 -4.16 43.12
N GLU A 190 2.52 -4.92 42.31
CA GLU A 190 3.09 -4.44 41.04
C GLU A 190 1.96 -3.97 40.11
N GLN A 191 2.23 -2.90 39.36
CA GLN A 191 1.29 -2.39 38.37
C GLN A 191 1.54 -3.02 37.00
N TRP A 192 0.46 -3.32 36.31
CA TRP A 192 0.47 -3.92 34.98
C TRP A 192 -0.32 -3.03 34.01
N LEU A 193 0.17 -2.97 32.79
CA LEU A 193 -0.27 -2.05 31.74
C LEU A 193 -0.85 -2.83 30.57
N LEU A 194 -1.84 -2.24 29.90
CA LEU A 194 -2.49 -2.86 28.76
C LEU A 194 -1.59 -2.77 27.51
N ASN A 195 -1.43 -3.88 26.79
CA ASN A 195 -0.60 -3.95 25.59
C ASN A 195 -0.93 -2.87 24.54
N THR A 196 -2.21 -2.52 24.37
CA THR A 196 -2.63 -1.48 23.43
C THR A 196 -2.18 -0.08 23.83
N GLN A 197 -2.09 0.22 25.13
CA GLN A 197 -1.52 1.49 25.63
C GLN A 197 -0.01 1.54 25.38
N LEU A 198 0.67 0.42 25.59
CA LEU A 198 2.10 0.30 25.30
C LEU A 198 2.39 0.44 23.80
N ALA A 199 1.58 -0.18 22.94
CA ALA A 199 1.72 -0.07 21.49
C ALA A 199 1.58 1.38 21.00
N LEU A 200 0.63 2.13 21.57
CA LEU A 200 0.43 3.56 21.28
C LEU A 200 1.65 4.40 21.68
N LEU A 201 2.22 4.16 22.86
CA LEU A 201 3.42 4.86 23.33
C LEU A 201 4.67 4.48 22.53
N LEU A 202 4.86 3.20 22.25
CA LEU A 202 6.01 2.71 21.49
C LEU A 202 5.91 3.04 19.99
N GLY A 203 4.73 3.46 19.51
CA GLY A 203 4.45 3.63 18.09
C GLY A 203 4.59 2.32 17.31
N GLU A 204 4.24 1.20 17.94
CA GLU A 204 4.32 -0.14 17.35
C GLU A 204 2.96 -0.55 16.78
N LYS A 205 2.93 -0.92 15.50
CA LYS A 205 1.72 -1.39 14.82
C LYS A 205 1.40 -2.85 15.16
N ASP A 206 2.41 -3.60 15.58
CA ASP A 206 2.23 -4.95 16.09
C ASP A 206 1.66 -4.91 17.51
N LEU A 207 0.34 -5.04 17.60
CA LEU A 207 -0.39 -5.06 18.88
C LEU A 207 -0.05 -6.29 19.75
N GLN A 208 0.57 -7.33 19.18
CA GLN A 208 1.07 -8.48 19.95
C GLN A 208 2.42 -8.19 20.61
N LEU A 209 3.06 -7.06 20.29
CA LEU A 209 4.34 -6.64 20.86
C LEU A 209 5.39 -7.76 20.73
N SER A 210 5.46 -8.40 19.57
CA SER A 210 6.23 -9.63 19.33
C SER A 210 7.74 -9.43 19.48
N ARG A 211 8.23 -8.19 19.33
CA ARG A 211 9.63 -7.82 19.58
C ARG A 211 10.03 -8.04 21.05
N TYR A 212 9.10 -7.92 21.98
CA TYR A 212 9.37 -7.98 23.41
C TYR A 212 9.07 -9.38 23.94
N THR A 213 9.83 -10.36 23.48
CA THR A 213 9.61 -11.79 23.79
C THR A 213 9.84 -12.15 25.25
N ALA A 214 10.65 -11.36 25.96
CA ALA A 214 10.94 -11.55 27.38
C ALA A 214 9.78 -11.11 28.30
N TRP A 215 8.82 -10.32 27.78
CA TRP A 215 7.72 -9.81 28.59
C TRP A 215 6.70 -10.90 28.90
N THR A 216 6.32 -10.96 30.17
CA THR A 216 5.21 -11.82 30.59
C THR A 216 3.90 -11.22 30.08
N LYS A 217 3.06 -12.05 29.45
CA LYS A 217 1.78 -11.63 28.87
C LYS A 217 0.64 -12.36 29.57
N ILE A 218 -0.28 -11.59 30.17
CA ILE A 218 -1.46 -12.16 30.86
C ILE A 218 -2.74 -11.71 30.13
N PRO A 219 -3.56 -12.63 29.59
CA PRO A 219 -4.78 -12.27 28.87
C PRO A 219 -5.74 -11.41 29.71
N VAL A 220 -6.37 -10.42 29.07
CA VAL A 220 -7.35 -9.54 29.71
C VAL A 220 -8.72 -10.20 29.74
N SER A 221 -9.30 -10.38 30.93
CA SER A 221 -10.65 -10.91 31.11
C SER A 221 -11.73 -9.95 30.59
N LEU A 222 -12.91 -10.45 30.22
CA LEU A 222 -14.02 -9.61 29.76
C LEU A 222 -14.45 -8.57 30.81
N VAL A 223 -14.40 -8.94 32.09
CA VAL A 223 -14.67 -8.03 33.23
C VAL A 223 -13.69 -6.87 33.23
N ALA A 224 -12.40 -7.17 33.07
CA ALA A 224 -11.35 -6.15 32.96
C ALA A 224 -11.58 -5.25 31.73
N LYS A 225 -11.91 -5.82 30.56
CA LYS A 225 -12.24 -5.04 29.35
C LYS A 225 -13.38 -4.06 29.58
N ARG A 226 -14.44 -4.47 30.28
CA ARG A 226 -15.58 -3.59 30.60
C ARG A 226 -15.18 -2.41 31.49
N ILE A 227 -14.35 -2.64 32.51
CA ILE A 227 -13.87 -1.55 33.38
C ILE A 227 -12.93 -0.61 32.63
N ILE A 228 -11.96 -1.15 31.90
CA ILE A 228 -11.04 -0.36 31.09
C ILE A 228 -11.82 0.49 30.09
N TRP A 229 -12.84 -0.08 29.44
CA TRP A 229 -13.69 0.66 28.52
C TRP A 229 -14.43 1.83 29.18
N ARG A 230 -14.97 1.64 30.40
CA ARG A 230 -15.59 2.76 31.14
C ARG A 230 -14.62 3.92 31.38
N LEU A 231 -13.33 3.63 31.52
CA LEU A 231 -12.28 4.62 31.77
C LEU A 231 -11.71 5.23 30.48
N GLU A 232 -11.63 4.44 29.41
CA GLU A 232 -10.84 4.76 28.22
C GLU A 232 -11.68 4.81 26.93
N SER A 233 -13.00 4.68 27.01
CA SER A 233 -13.91 4.69 25.84
C SER A 233 -13.66 5.88 24.94
N ASP A 234 -13.46 7.07 25.52
CA ASP A 234 -13.22 8.29 24.76
C ASP A 234 -11.93 8.27 23.96
N ARG A 235 -10.90 7.65 24.55
CA ARG A 235 -9.62 7.48 23.90
C ARG A 235 -9.77 6.55 22.70
N TYR A 236 -10.30 5.34 22.91
CA TYR A 236 -10.43 4.33 21.85
C TYR A 236 -11.43 4.70 20.76
N ALA A 237 -12.46 5.48 21.12
CA ALA A 237 -13.44 6.04 20.19
C ALA A 237 -13.05 7.42 19.66
N LEU A 238 -11.84 7.94 19.93
CA LEU A 238 -11.38 9.24 19.43
C LEU A 238 -12.42 10.38 19.65
N THR A 239 -13.08 10.38 20.81
CA THR A 239 -14.09 11.38 21.19
C THR A 239 -13.57 12.40 22.21
N THR A 240 -12.34 12.23 22.69
CA THR A 240 -11.61 13.25 23.46
C THR A 240 -11.13 14.40 22.55
N PRO A 241 -11.32 15.68 22.94
CA PRO A 241 -10.88 16.82 22.13
C PRO A 241 -9.41 16.79 21.68
N SER A 242 -8.50 16.35 22.56
CA SER A 242 -7.07 16.24 22.25
C SER A 242 -6.71 15.21 21.16
N LEU A 243 -7.69 14.36 20.78
CA LEU A 243 -7.56 13.27 19.82
C LEU A 243 -8.40 13.46 18.55
N TYR A 244 -9.18 14.54 18.43
CA TYR A 244 -9.99 14.80 17.24
C TYR A 244 -9.17 14.86 15.95
N GLU A 245 -7.97 15.42 16.02
CA GLU A 245 -7.05 15.45 14.88
C GLU A 245 -6.66 14.04 14.39
N LEU A 246 -6.59 13.05 15.29
CA LEU A 246 -6.32 11.66 14.89
C LEU A 246 -7.53 11.04 14.21
N GLY A 247 -8.75 11.36 14.69
CA GLY A 247 -9.98 10.91 14.07
C GLY A 247 -10.22 11.51 12.69
N LYS A 248 -9.83 12.78 12.46
CA LYS A 248 -9.90 13.44 11.15
C LYS A 248 -9.03 12.75 10.09
N GLN A 249 -7.94 12.10 10.51
CA GLN A 249 -7.07 11.33 9.62
C GLN A 249 -7.72 10.00 9.15
N LEU A 250 -8.78 9.54 9.82
CA LEU A 250 -9.51 8.34 9.41
C LEU A 250 -10.59 8.70 8.38
N PRO A 251 -10.59 8.08 7.18
CA PRO A 251 -11.53 8.40 6.12
C PRO A 251 -12.99 8.28 6.57
N GLY A 252 -13.72 9.40 6.50
CA GLY A 252 -15.16 9.47 6.79
C GLY A 252 -15.55 9.19 8.25
N TYR A 253 -14.60 9.20 9.21
CA TYR A 253 -14.87 8.75 10.57
C TYR A 253 -15.94 9.57 11.30
N TYR A 254 -15.85 10.90 11.26
CA TYR A 254 -16.88 11.80 11.80
C TYR A 254 -18.01 12.10 10.79
N GLY A 255 -17.97 11.49 9.60
CA GLY A 255 -18.93 11.76 8.53
C GLY A 255 -18.87 13.22 8.04
N ARG A 256 -19.99 13.94 8.18
CA ARG A 256 -20.09 15.38 7.84
C ARG A 256 -20.09 16.28 9.08
N GLU A 257 -19.97 15.69 10.27
CA GLU A 257 -20.04 16.42 11.52
C GLU A 257 -18.66 16.97 11.91
N ASP A 258 -18.68 18.17 12.50
CA ASP A 258 -17.49 18.78 13.09
C ASP A 258 -17.26 18.15 14.48
N PRO A 259 -16.10 17.51 14.73
CA PRO A 259 -15.84 16.84 16.00
C PRO A 259 -15.97 17.76 17.23
N GLU A 260 -15.69 19.06 17.09
CA GLU A 260 -15.81 20.03 18.18
C GLU A 260 -17.26 20.37 18.55
N ARG A 261 -18.20 20.04 17.67
CA ARG A 261 -19.63 20.36 17.81
C ARG A 261 -20.52 19.13 17.73
N MET A 262 -19.94 17.93 17.86
CA MET A 262 -20.70 16.68 17.83
C MET A 262 -21.72 16.63 18.96
N SER A 263 -22.94 16.19 18.64
CA SER A 263 -23.95 15.95 19.66
C SER A 263 -23.58 14.75 20.54
N TYR A 264 -24.08 14.73 21.77
CA TYR A 264 -23.91 13.60 22.68
C TYR A 264 -24.33 12.25 22.04
N ARG A 265 -25.41 12.24 21.24
CA ARG A 265 -25.89 11.02 20.56
C ARG A 265 -24.87 10.45 19.58
N VAL A 266 -24.11 11.33 18.91
CA VAL A 266 -23.09 10.94 17.94
C VAL A 266 -21.87 10.39 18.65
N ILE A 267 -21.45 11.02 19.75
CA ILE A 267 -20.39 10.52 20.63
C ILE A 267 -20.75 9.11 21.15
N GLU A 268 -21.96 8.91 21.65
CA GLU A 268 -22.42 7.59 22.13
C GLU A 268 -22.44 6.52 21.03
N ARG A 269 -22.87 6.88 19.80
CA ARG A 269 -22.78 5.96 18.65
C ARG A 269 -21.33 5.56 18.36
N LEU A 270 -20.42 6.53 18.31
CA LEU A 270 -19.00 6.27 18.06
C LEU A 270 -18.38 5.38 19.16
N ARG A 271 -18.76 5.61 20.42
CA ARG A 271 -18.38 4.76 21.56
C ARG A 271 -18.94 3.35 21.38
N ALA A 272 -20.23 3.18 21.09
CA ALA A 272 -20.84 1.87 20.89
C ALA A 272 -20.16 1.07 19.76
N ASP A 273 -19.93 1.69 18.60
CA ASP A 273 -19.26 1.06 17.46
C ASP A 273 -17.80 0.67 17.76
N ALA A 274 -17.13 1.45 18.61
CA ALA A 274 -15.76 1.20 19.04
C ALA A 274 -15.69 0.12 20.14
N TRP A 275 -16.71 0.02 21.01
CA TRP A 275 -16.79 -0.99 22.06
C TRP A 275 -16.82 -2.40 21.48
N GLU A 276 -17.63 -2.68 20.46
CA GLU A 276 -17.71 -4.01 19.85
C GLU A 276 -16.34 -4.49 19.36
N LYS A 277 -15.61 -3.59 18.71
CA LYS A 277 -14.25 -3.85 18.22
C LYS A 277 -13.27 -4.03 19.37
N PHE A 278 -13.34 -3.17 20.39
CA PHE A 278 -12.45 -3.20 21.55
C PHE A 278 -12.65 -4.49 22.37
N ALA A 279 -13.88 -4.89 22.61
CA ALA A 279 -14.21 -6.11 23.35
C ALA A 279 -13.70 -7.38 22.64
N ALA A 280 -13.74 -7.39 21.31
CA ALA A 280 -13.26 -8.48 20.45
C ALA A 280 -11.73 -8.56 20.32
N MET A 281 -10.97 -7.55 20.76
CA MET A 281 -9.51 -7.56 20.69
C MET A 281 -8.88 -8.61 21.61
N ASP A 282 -7.84 -9.28 21.13
CA ASP A 282 -6.95 -10.10 21.95
C ASP A 282 -5.94 -9.21 22.69
N MET A 283 -6.31 -8.81 23.91
CA MET A 283 -5.51 -7.92 24.76
C MET A 283 -4.86 -8.69 25.90
N PHE A 284 -3.70 -8.20 26.35
CA PHE A 284 -2.96 -8.74 27.49
C PHE A 284 -2.33 -7.62 28.32
N PHE A 285 -2.08 -7.94 29.58
CA PHE A 285 -1.32 -7.11 30.51
C PHE A 285 0.17 -7.45 30.45
N VAL A 286 1.00 -6.43 30.67
CA VAL A 286 2.46 -6.49 30.79
C VAL A 286 2.89 -5.75 32.05
N LYS A 287 3.96 -6.20 32.73
CA LYS A 287 4.50 -5.51 33.91
C LYS A 287 4.92 -4.08 33.58
N ALA A 288 4.58 -3.14 34.45
CA ALA A 288 5.00 -1.75 34.31
C ALA A 288 6.52 -1.60 34.41
N SER A 289 7.16 -2.32 35.34
CA SER A 289 8.62 -2.34 35.48
C SER A 289 9.35 -2.78 34.19
N ASP A 290 8.88 -3.83 33.52
CA ASP A 290 9.44 -4.30 32.24
C ASP A 290 9.34 -3.23 31.13
N PHE A 291 8.22 -2.50 31.09
CA PHE A 291 8.05 -1.39 30.16
C PHE A 291 8.95 -0.21 30.51
N MET A 292 8.99 0.21 31.78
CA MET A 292 9.83 1.33 32.22
C MET A 292 11.32 1.07 31.99
N TYR A 293 11.77 -0.17 32.13
CA TYR A 293 13.15 -0.58 31.88
C TYR A 293 13.62 -0.28 30.44
N ILE A 294 12.74 -0.40 29.44
CA ILE A 294 13.12 -0.15 28.04
C ILE A 294 13.03 1.31 27.62
N ILE A 295 12.27 2.14 28.35
CA ILE A 295 12.01 3.55 28.00
C ILE A 295 13.29 4.34 27.68
N PRO A 296 14.40 4.26 28.45
CA PRO A 296 15.63 4.99 28.13
C PRO A 296 16.14 4.77 26.70
N THR A 297 15.85 3.60 26.12
CA THR A 297 16.31 3.20 24.78
C THR A 297 15.40 3.68 23.64
N ILE A 298 14.21 4.18 23.97
CA ILE A 298 13.20 4.60 22.98
C ILE A 298 13.27 6.11 22.78
N GLN A 299 13.83 6.53 21.64
CA GLN A 299 14.16 7.95 21.37
C GLN A 299 12.98 8.91 21.51
N HIS A 300 11.82 8.59 20.94
CA HIS A 300 10.66 9.49 20.97
C HIS A 300 9.93 9.53 22.31
N LEU A 301 10.30 8.66 23.26
CA LEU A 301 9.79 8.68 24.64
C LEU A 301 10.75 9.39 25.61
N GLN A 302 11.91 9.85 25.13
CA GLN A 302 12.84 10.60 25.96
C GLN A 302 12.22 11.91 26.42
N ASN A 303 12.34 12.20 27.71
CA ASN A 303 11.83 13.38 28.40
C ASN A 303 10.29 13.53 28.36
N VAL A 304 9.56 12.53 27.87
CA VAL A 304 8.10 12.50 27.98
C VAL A 304 7.74 12.05 29.40
N ARG A 305 6.94 12.87 30.09
CA ARG A 305 6.41 12.51 31.42
C ARG A 305 5.33 11.46 31.28
N LEU A 306 5.66 10.21 31.59
CA LEU A 306 4.71 9.09 31.61
C LEU A 306 4.01 9.04 32.96
N THR A 307 2.71 8.77 32.95
CA THR A 307 1.89 8.70 34.16
C THR A 307 1.17 7.36 34.23
N ILE A 308 1.36 6.64 35.33
CA ILE A 308 0.63 5.41 35.61
C ILE A 308 -0.44 5.72 36.64
N ALA A 309 -1.71 5.70 36.20
CA ALA A 309 -2.86 5.87 37.07
C ALA A 309 -3.21 4.57 37.78
N TYR A 310 -3.30 4.59 39.10
CA TYR A 310 -3.60 3.42 39.90
C TYR A 310 -5.02 2.89 39.68
N ARG A 311 -5.14 1.58 39.45
CA ARG A 311 -6.42 0.89 39.26
C ARG A 311 -6.46 -0.47 39.95
N GLU A 312 -7.62 -0.78 40.51
CA GLU A 312 -7.99 -2.11 40.96
C GLU A 312 -9.18 -2.59 40.12
N LEU A 313 -9.14 -3.85 39.70
CA LEU A 313 -10.21 -4.45 38.92
C LEU A 313 -11.13 -5.28 39.84
N PRO A 314 -12.44 -5.34 39.54
CA PRO A 314 -13.34 -6.24 40.23
C PRO A 314 -12.99 -7.69 39.89
N GLU A 315 -13.13 -8.56 40.89
CA GLU A 315 -12.73 -9.96 40.81
C GLU A 315 -13.70 -10.80 39.96
N ASN A 316 -14.97 -10.40 39.94
CA ASN A 316 -16.04 -11.12 39.25
C ASN A 316 -17.15 -10.19 38.73
N GLU A 317 -18.03 -10.74 37.89
CA GLU A 317 -19.15 -9.99 37.31
C GLU A 317 -20.13 -9.47 38.38
N SER A 318 -20.28 -10.17 39.49
CA SER A 318 -21.18 -9.75 40.58
C SER A 318 -20.69 -8.45 41.24
N GLN A 319 -19.39 -8.33 41.51
CA GLN A 319 -18.79 -7.09 42.02
C GLN A 319 -18.95 -5.94 41.01
N LEU A 320 -18.76 -6.23 39.71
CA LEU A 320 -18.95 -5.25 38.64
C LEU A 320 -20.39 -4.71 38.59
N ILE A 321 -21.40 -5.59 38.73
CA ILE A 321 -22.81 -5.22 38.70
C ILE A 321 -23.17 -4.40 39.95
N LYS A 322 -22.72 -4.84 41.12
CA LYS A 322 -22.97 -4.17 42.40
C LYS A 322 -22.14 -2.89 42.60
N SER A 323 -21.22 -2.59 41.68
CA SER A 323 -20.26 -1.48 41.79
C SER A 323 -19.50 -1.50 43.13
N THR A 324 -19.21 -2.70 43.64
CA THR A 324 -18.49 -2.85 44.91
C THR A 324 -16.99 -2.61 44.66
N PRO A 325 -16.36 -1.66 45.37
CA PRO A 325 -14.94 -1.38 45.18
C PRO A 325 -14.10 -2.49 45.83
N ALA A 326 -13.01 -2.91 45.17
CA ALA A 326 -12.12 -3.95 45.70
C ALA A 326 -11.33 -3.46 46.94
N GLN A 327 -10.78 -2.25 46.87
CA GLN A 327 -10.02 -1.58 47.93
C GLN A 327 -8.90 -2.45 48.53
N LYS A 328 -8.24 -3.27 47.72
CA LYS A 328 -7.16 -4.18 48.17
C LYS A 328 -6.01 -3.42 48.82
N TRP A 329 -5.72 -2.22 48.31
CA TRP A 329 -4.72 -1.32 48.87
C TRP A 329 -4.89 -1.00 50.36
N LYS A 330 -6.11 -1.08 50.91
CA LYS A 330 -6.33 -0.85 52.35
C LYS A 330 -5.66 -1.89 53.24
N ASN A 331 -5.40 -3.08 52.69
CA ASN A 331 -4.75 -4.17 53.40
C ASN A 331 -3.22 -4.14 53.22
N ASP A 332 -2.67 -3.16 52.51
CA ASP A 332 -1.23 -3.04 52.32
C ASP A 332 -0.53 -2.56 53.59
N PRO A 333 0.70 -3.04 53.86
CA PRO A 333 1.50 -2.58 55.00
C PRO A 333 1.73 -1.06 55.03
N ASP A 334 1.79 -0.42 53.87
CA ASP A 334 2.03 1.01 53.68
C ASP A 334 0.77 1.82 53.37
N ALA A 335 -0.43 1.23 53.52
CA ALA A 335 -1.71 1.90 53.23
C ALA A 335 -1.87 3.25 53.97
N ASN A 336 -1.31 3.36 55.17
CA ASN A 336 -1.35 4.58 55.99
C ASN A 336 -0.67 5.79 55.34
N ARG A 337 0.29 5.57 54.42
CA ARG A 337 0.99 6.64 53.69
C ARG A 337 0.03 7.49 52.84
N PHE A 338 -1.12 6.92 52.47
CA PHE A 338 -2.09 7.58 51.61
C PHE A 338 -3.22 8.27 52.40
N TYR A 339 -3.13 8.39 53.72
CA TYR A 339 -4.10 9.12 54.55
C TYR A 339 -5.57 8.71 54.32
N GLY A 340 -5.81 7.42 54.06
CA GLY A 340 -7.14 6.88 53.79
C GLY A 340 -7.63 7.05 52.34
N PHE A 341 -6.81 7.59 51.45
CA PHE A 341 -7.04 7.60 50.00
C PHE A 341 -6.35 6.41 49.32
N ALA A 342 -6.84 6.02 48.15
CA ALA A 342 -6.15 5.01 47.35
C ALA A 342 -4.79 5.53 46.85
N PRO A 343 -3.83 4.65 46.54
CA PRO A 343 -2.61 5.04 45.83
C PRO A 343 -2.96 5.88 44.60
N SER A 344 -2.19 6.94 44.38
CA SER A 344 -2.46 7.89 43.31
C SER A 344 -1.59 7.61 42.08
N ASN A 345 -1.45 8.59 41.20
CA ASN A 345 -0.65 8.48 40.00
C ASN A 345 0.84 8.46 40.31
N LYS A 346 1.58 7.61 39.61
CA LYS A 346 3.05 7.62 39.58
C LYS A 346 3.53 8.26 38.30
N HIS A 347 4.54 9.12 38.40
CA HIS A 347 5.10 9.86 37.28
C HIS A 347 6.54 9.45 37.00
N PHE A 348 6.81 9.13 35.74
CA PHE A 348 8.10 8.64 35.28
C PHE A 348 8.64 9.55 34.17
N ILE A 349 9.95 9.72 34.13
CA ILE A 349 10.66 10.35 33.01
C ILE A 349 11.84 9.43 32.68
N ASN A 350 12.02 9.11 31.40
CA ASN A 350 13.08 8.21 30.94
C ASN A 350 13.08 6.83 31.63
N GLY A 351 11.92 6.36 32.12
CA GLY A 351 11.78 5.10 32.85
C GLY A 351 12.00 5.20 34.37
N ASP A 352 12.55 6.32 34.85
CA ASP A 352 12.79 6.54 36.27
C ASP A 352 11.58 7.16 36.96
N LEU A 353 11.24 6.67 38.16
CA LEU A 353 10.17 7.24 38.98
C LEU A 353 10.62 8.59 39.55
N ILE A 354 9.96 9.67 39.15
CA ILE A 354 10.28 11.04 39.57
C ILE A 354 9.44 11.46 40.79
N SER A 355 8.15 11.10 40.77
CA SER A 355 7.21 11.53 41.81
C SER A 355 5.97 10.63 41.84
N GLU A 356 5.30 10.61 42.98
CA GLU A 356 3.99 10.00 43.17
C GLU A 356 3.05 11.06 43.77
N ASP A 357 1.87 11.21 43.19
CA ASP A 357 0.83 12.09 43.73
C ASP A 357 0.49 11.61 45.15
N THR A 358 0.63 12.46 46.16
CA THR A 358 0.16 12.17 47.52
C THR A 358 -0.97 13.12 47.87
N PRO A 359 -2.02 12.65 48.57
CA PRO A 359 -3.02 13.54 49.13
C PRO A 359 -2.32 14.58 50.00
N GLY A 360 -2.36 15.84 49.58
CA GLY A 360 -1.82 16.92 50.40
C GLY A 360 -2.58 16.99 51.71
N LEU A 361 -1.87 17.18 52.83
CA LEU A 361 -2.50 17.72 54.03
C LEU A 361 -3.05 19.08 53.61
N CYS A 362 -4.37 19.22 53.55
CA CYS A 362 -4.98 20.53 53.30
C CYS A 362 -4.31 21.52 54.26
N ALA A 363 -3.74 22.61 53.73
CA ALA A 363 -3.24 23.67 54.57
C ALA A 363 -4.42 24.15 55.41
N VAL A 364 -4.45 23.75 56.67
CA VAL A 364 -5.41 24.27 57.64
C VAL A 364 -5.05 25.74 57.76
N SER A 365 -5.86 26.59 57.13
CA SER A 365 -5.73 28.03 57.27
C SER A 365 -5.80 28.34 58.77
N THR A 366 -4.71 28.86 59.33
CA THR A 366 -4.65 29.30 60.73
C THR A 366 -5.51 30.53 60.97
N SER A 367 -5.82 31.27 59.90
CA SER A 367 -6.88 32.27 59.87
C SER A 367 -8.22 31.60 59.61
N PRO A 368 -9.29 31.91 60.38
CA PRO A 368 -10.62 31.53 59.96
C PRO A 368 -10.88 32.05 58.54
N PHE A 369 -11.59 31.27 57.72
CA PHE A 369 -12.05 31.76 56.43
C PHE A 369 -12.73 33.12 56.65
N PRO A 370 -12.50 34.14 55.81
CA PRO A 370 -13.17 35.42 55.96
C PRO A 370 -14.69 35.18 55.83
N GLU A 371 -15.36 35.04 56.95
CA GLU A 371 -16.80 34.86 57.01
C GLU A 371 -17.42 36.21 56.66
N LYS A 372 -17.75 36.40 55.38
CA LYS A 372 -18.72 37.42 54.97
C LYS A 372 -20.11 36.94 55.41
N ARG A 373 -20.35 36.95 56.73
CA ARG A 373 -21.67 36.66 57.26
C ARG A 373 -22.62 37.71 56.72
N VAL A 374 -23.77 37.26 56.24
CA VAL A 374 -24.87 38.10 55.82
C VAL A 374 -26.05 37.83 56.74
N PRO A 375 -26.91 38.81 57.03
CA PRO A 375 -28.09 38.60 57.85
C PRO A 375 -29.00 37.60 57.16
N ARG A 376 -29.58 36.66 57.93
CA ARG A 376 -30.45 35.62 57.37
C ARG A 376 -31.80 35.54 58.06
N ARG A 377 -32.84 35.16 57.32
CA ARG A 377 -34.09 34.66 57.88
C ARG A 377 -34.13 33.15 57.63
N GLY A 378 -33.71 32.36 58.61
CA GLY A 378 -33.46 30.92 58.42
C GLY A 378 -32.27 30.70 57.48
N LEU A 379 -32.49 30.05 56.33
CA LEU A 379 -31.45 29.79 55.33
C LEU A 379 -31.31 30.87 54.26
N VAL A 380 -32.26 31.80 54.16
CA VAL A 380 -32.29 32.83 53.12
C VAL A 380 -31.53 34.07 53.58
N ALA A 381 -30.61 34.55 52.74
CA ALA A 381 -29.91 35.80 52.96
C ALA A 381 -30.85 36.99 52.76
N VAL A 382 -30.76 37.97 53.64
CA VAL A 382 -31.59 39.17 53.65
C VAL A 382 -30.77 40.34 53.12
N THR A 383 -31.36 41.08 52.19
CA THR A 383 -30.73 42.23 51.53
C THR A 383 -30.91 43.51 52.33
N PRO A 384 -30.05 44.53 52.17
CA PRO A 384 -30.16 45.81 52.86
C PRO A 384 -31.52 46.51 52.72
N ASP A 385 -32.22 46.26 51.61
CA ASP A 385 -33.53 46.87 51.31
C ASP A 385 -34.71 46.20 52.05
N ASP A 386 -34.49 45.07 52.74
CA ASP A 386 -35.55 44.40 53.51
C ASP A 386 -35.82 45.17 54.82
N PRO A 387 -37.09 45.42 55.19
CA PRO A 387 -37.43 46.15 56.42
C PRO A 387 -36.90 45.50 57.70
N ASP A 388 -36.69 44.17 57.70
CA ASP A 388 -36.13 43.45 58.83
C ASP A 388 -34.59 43.39 58.82
N TYR A 389 -33.90 43.89 57.77
CA TYR A 389 -32.45 43.81 57.64
C TYR A 389 -31.73 44.36 58.87
N HIS A 390 -32.13 45.56 59.31
CA HIS A 390 -31.52 46.21 60.47
C HIS A 390 -31.73 45.44 61.78
N ARG A 391 -32.92 44.86 61.98
CA ARG A 391 -33.21 44.02 63.15
C ARG A 391 -32.39 42.74 63.10
N LEU A 392 -32.35 42.06 61.95
CA LEU A 392 -31.62 40.81 61.77
C LEU A 392 -30.11 40.99 61.87
N CYS A 393 -29.55 42.11 61.42
CA CYS A 393 -28.15 42.45 61.66
C CYS A 393 -27.85 42.52 63.16
N LYS A 394 -28.71 43.18 63.96
CA LYS A 394 -28.53 43.29 65.41
C LYS A 394 -28.74 41.96 66.13
N ASP A 395 -29.80 41.24 65.79
CA ASP A 395 -30.11 39.96 66.44
C ASP A 395 -29.05 38.89 66.16
N GLN A 396 -28.29 39.03 65.05
CA GLN A 396 -27.27 38.06 64.61
C GLN A 396 -25.83 38.53 64.85
N GLY A 397 -25.62 39.66 65.52
CA GLY A 397 -24.27 40.18 65.80
C GLY A 397 -23.52 40.62 64.54
N LEU A 398 -24.24 41.10 63.52
CA LEU A 398 -23.74 41.60 62.24
C LEU A 398 -23.91 43.12 62.11
N GLU A 399 -23.86 43.84 63.23
CA GLU A 399 -24.06 45.30 63.26
C GLU A 399 -23.00 46.05 62.45
N TYR A 400 -21.82 45.46 62.25
CA TYR A 400 -20.78 46.00 61.37
C TYR A 400 -21.24 46.18 59.91
N LEU A 401 -22.29 45.47 59.48
CA LEU A 401 -22.90 45.63 58.15
C LEU A 401 -23.85 46.83 58.06
N LEU A 402 -24.31 47.35 59.21
CA LEU A 402 -25.21 48.51 59.26
C LEU A 402 -24.48 49.83 59.09
N GLY A 403 -23.14 49.79 59.03
CA GLY A 403 -22.28 50.94 58.81
C GLY A 403 -22.37 51.93 59.97
N ASP A 404 -21.43 51.87 60.90
CA ASP A 404 -21.20 53.03 61.76
C ASP A 404 -20.67 54.18 60.89
N ALA A 405 -21.26 55.35 61.07
CA ALA A 405 -20.71 56.64 60.65
C ALA A 405 -19.43 57.02 61.43
N HIS A 406 -18.60 56.03 61.75
CA HIS A 406 -17.26 56.16 62.31
C HIS A 406 -16.32 55.30 61.46
N SER A 407 -15.92 55.86 60.31
CA SER A 407 -14.61 55.53 59.77
C SER A 407 -13.58 55.67 60.91
N PRO A 408 -12.66 54.71 61.11
CA PRO A 408 -11.42 55.08 61.76
C PRO A 408 -10.80 56.15 60.86
N LEU A 409 -10.63 57.36 61.40
CA LEU A 409 -9.86 58.41 60.77
C LEU A 409 -8.44 57.87 60.56
N LEU A 410 -8.17 57.34 59.37
CA LEU A 410 -6.82 57.23 58.85
C LEU A 410 -6.38 58.67 58.56
N PRO A 411 -5.32 59.19 59.22
CA PRO A 411 -4.78 60.47 58.84
C PRO A 411 -3.97 60.23 57.57
N ASN A 412 -4.61 60.44 56.42
CA ASN A 412 -4.07 61.17 55.27
C ASN A 412 -4.86 60.81 53.99
N GLY A 413 -5.41 61.85 53.36
CA GLY A 413 -5.43 61.93 51.89
C GLY A 413 -6.72 61.58 51.16
N VAL A 414 -7.67 62.53 51.19
CA VAL A 414 -8.54 62.94 50.08
C VAL A 414 -9.37 61.83 49.38
N HIS A 415 -10.61 61.68 49.84
CA HIS A 415 -11.70 61.13 49.03
C HIS A 415 -12.22 62.20 48.06
N SER A 416 -12.46 61.80 46.81
CA SER A 416 -13.50 62.42 45.97
C SER A 416 -14.39 61.30 45.47
N SER A 417 -15.57 61.18 46.09
CA SER A 417 -16.70 60.42 45.54
C SER A 417 -17.32 61.18 44.37
N PRO A 418 -18.11 60.49 43.53
CA PRO A 418 -19.44 61.03 43.30
C PRO A 418 -20.54 59.98 43.52
N THR A 419 -21.42 60.36 44.46
CA THR A 419 -22.88 60.23 44.48
C THR A 419 -23.58 59.36 43.43
N SER A 420 -24.32 58.38 43.96
CA SER A 420 -25.49 57.77 43.35
C SER A 420 -26.62 58.79 43.12
N ALA A 421 -27.33 58.71 41.99
CA ALA A 421 -28.72 59.13 41.88
C ALA A 421 -29.47 58.26 40.87
N SER A 422 -30.66 57.85 41.27
CA SER A 422 -31.57 56.90 40.63
C SER A 422 -32.58 57.60 39.72
N SER A 423 -33.13 56.82 38.78
CA SER A 423 -34.50 56.83 38.22
C SER A 423 -34.80 57.53 36.85
N HIS A 424 -35.16 56.64 35.90
CA HIS A 424 -36.19 56.70 34.84
C HIS A 424 -36.66 58.02 34.20
N MET A 425 -36.48 58.14 32.87
CA MET A 425 -37.55 58.13 31.82
C MET A 425 -36.98 58.51 30.44
N MET A 426 -37.42 57.75 29.43
CA MET A 426 -37.55 58.00 27.97
C MET A 426 -36.75 59.12 27.27
N ALA A 427 -36.00 58.73 26.21
CA ALA A 427 -36.19 59.15 24.81
C ALA A 427 -34.88 59.48 24.04
N THR A 428 -34.75 58.82 22.88
CA THR A 428 -34.12 59.30 21.63
C THR A 428 -32.64 59.71 21.59
N SER A 429 -31.85 58.80 21.00
CA SER A 429 -31.13 58.99 19.71
C SER A 429 -29.74 59.68 19.63
N VAL A 430 -28.86 58.95 18.90
CA VAL A 430 -27.75 59.37 18.01
C VAL A 430 -26.34 59.67 18.57
N ASN A 431 -25.42 58.76 18.18
CA ASN A 431 -23.99 58.85 17.83
C ASN A 431 -22.99 59.74 18.58
N GLY A 432 -21.81 59.16 18.86
CA GLY A 432 -20.54 59.75 18.39
C GLY A 432 -19.35 59.72 19.36
N LEU A 433 -18.41 58.80 19.09
CA LEU A 433 -16.94 58.84 19.24
C LEU A 433 -16.25 59.83 20.20
N GLY A 434 -15.25 59.30 20.93
CA GLY A 434 -13.99 60.02 21.20
C GLY A 434 -13.24 59.67 22.49
N SER A 435 -12.25 58.78 22.43
CA SER A 435 -11.05 58.82 23.31
C SER A 435 -10.16 60.00 22.90
N PRO A 436 -9.26 60.59 23.74
CA PRO A 436 -7.95 59.98 24.13
C PRO A 436 -7.41 60.43 25.54
N ALA A 437 -6.67 59.60 26.29
CA ALA A 437 -5.20 59.37 26.34
C ALA A 437 -4.36 60.26 27.31
N LEU A 438 -3.50 59.54 28.07
CA LEU A 438 -2.14 59.86 28.58
C LEU A 438 -1.96 60.88 29.71
N ILE A 439 -1.17 60.50 30.72
CA ILE A 439 0.21 61.00 31.00
C ILE A 439 0.77 60.31 32.27
N THR A 440 1.96 59.72 32.14
CA THR A 440 2.89 59.33 33.22
C THR A 440 3.70 60.53 33.71
N PRO A 441 4.34 60.47 34.89
CA PRO A 441 5.81 60.43 34.86
C PRO A 441 6.46 59.55 35.94
N ALA A 442 7.72 59.22 35.66
CA ALA A 442 8.64 58.36 36.40
C ALA A 442 9.66 59.17 37.23
N THR A 443 10.29 58.52 38.23
CA THR A 443 11.63 58.84 38.82
C THR A 443 12.06 57.60 39.66
N THR A 444 12.93 56.68 39.23
CA THR A 444 14.43 56.59 39.18
C THR A 444 15.21 56.61 40.49
N ASN A 445 15.87 55.48 40.80
CA ASN A 445 17.26 55.24 41.31
C ASN A 445 17.38 53.69 41.46
N GLY A 446 18.20 52.89 40.76
CA GLY A 446 19.65 52.88 40.52
C GLY A 446 20.35 52.11 41.67
N GLY A 447 21.04 50.96 41.55
CA GLY A 447 21.45 50.05 40.46
C GLY A 447 22.22 48.83 41.05
N GLY A 448 22.63 47.86 40.20
CA GLY A 448 23.66 46.85 40.55
C GLY A 448 23.41 45.41 40.06
N SER A 449 24.04 45.05 38.93
CA SER A 449 23.96 43.76 38.22
C SER A 449 24.54 42.54 38.96
N ARG A 450 23.94 41.35 38.71
CA ARG A 450 24.66 40.08 38.39
C ARG A 450 23.70 39.06 37.74
N HIS A 451 24.18 38.44 36.66
CA HIS A 451 23.49 37.44 35.84
C HIS A 451 23.10 36.18 36.62
N GLY A 452 21.83 35.77 36.47
CA GLY A 452 21.30 34.45 36.79
C GLY A 452 19.95 34.30 36.09
N HIS A 453 19.88 33.48 35.03
CA HIS A 453 18.63 33.14 34.37
C HIS A 453 17.96 32.01 35.15
N ASP A 454 17.09 32.38 36.09
CA ASP A 454 16.13 31.48 36.71
C ASP A 454 14.77 31.60 36.03
N ASN A 455 14.30 30.46 35.53
CA ASN A 455 12.93 30.18 35.16
C ASN A 455 12.05 30.26 36.41
N GLN A 456 11.03 31.12 36.37
CA GLN A 456 9.84 30.97 37.21
C GLN A 456 8.62 30.65 36.32
N PRO A 457 7.84 29.62 36.68
CA PRO A 457 6.74 29.11 35.88
C PRO A 457 5.48 29.96 36.00
N ILE A 458 4.88 30.21 34.83
CA ILE A 458 3.54 30.75 34.67
C ILE A 458 2.54 29.70 35.14
N SER A 459 1.71 30.06 36.13
CA SER A 459 0.54 29.29 36.53
C SER A 459 -0.46 29.18 35.37
N PRO A 460 -1.05 28.00 35.09
CA PRO A 460 -2.15 27.91 34.15
C PRO A 460 -3.48 28.29 34.83
N SER A 461 -4.08 29.33 34.28
CA SER A 461 -5.42 29.80 34.54
C SER A 461 -6.47 28.69 34.43
N SER A 462 -7.41 28.73 35.36
CA SER A 462 -8.65 27.99 35.36
C SER A 462 -9.58 28.56 34.29
N GLU A 463 -9.99 27.78 33.31
CA GLU A 463 -11.12 28.10 32.45
C GLU A 463 -12.27 27.14 32.74
N SER A 464 -13.26 27.70 33.44
CA SER A 464 -14.52 27.11 33.84
C SER A 464 -15.61 27.50 32.84
N GLY A 465 -16.19 26.50 32.17
CA GLY A 465 -17.46 26.57 31.44
C GLY A 465 -18.43 25.49 31.96
N PRO A 466 -19.76 25.69 31.86
CA PRO A 466 -20.69 25.33 32.93
C PRO A 466 -21.06 23.84 32.93
N ALA A 467 -20.55 23.10 33.92
CA ALA A 467 -21.11 21.81 34.29
C ALA A 467 -22.38 22.06 35.11
N GLN A 468 -23.54 21.75 34.51
CA GLN A 468 -24.78 21.58 35.25
C GLN A 468 -24.57 20.53 36.35
N GLY A 469 -24.80 20.94 37.60
CA GLY A 469 -24.60 20.11 38.77
C GLY A 469 -25.46 18.85 38.74
N ARG A 470 -24.81 17.69 38.90
CA ARG A 470 -25.48 16.48 39.36
C ARG A 470 -25.36 16.42 40.89
N PRO A 471 -26.44 16.15 41.63
CA PRO A 471 -26.37 16.05 43.08
C PRO A 471 -25.66 14.76 43.50
N LEU A 472 -24.73 14.91 44.44
CA LEU A 472 -24.22 13.83 45.29
C LEU A 472 -25.36 13.40 46.21
N ALA A 473 -25.89 12.19 46.01
CA ALA A 473 -26.81 11.56 46.95
C ALA A 473 -26.07 10.45 47.69
N ASN A 474 -25.49 10.79 48.83
CA ASN A 474 -25.30 9.84 49.92
C ASN A 474 -26.68 9.65 50.56
N GLY A 475 -27.26 8.46 50.45
CA GLY A 475 -28.55 8.14 51.04
C GLY A 475 -28.56 6.69 51.51
N VAL A 476 -28.22 6.50 52.78
CA VAL A 476 -28.55 5.29 53.54
C VAL A 476 -30.07 5.30 53.71
N HIS A 477 -30.75 4.27 53.23
CA HIS A 477 -32.13 3.98 53.64
C HIS A 477 -32.15 2.59 54.27
N GLU A 478 -32.12 2.58 55.60
CA GLU A 478 -32.74 1.53 56.39
C GLU A 478 -34.25 1.61 56.15
N THR A 479 -34.87 0.48 55.83
CA THR A 479 -36.31 0.26 56.04
C THR A 479 -36.46 -1.02 56.82
N VAL A 480 -36.80 -0.86 58.10
CA VAL A 480 -37.21 -1.92 59.01
C VAL A 480 -38.73 -1.80 59.23
N ASN A 481 -39.38 -2.96 59.15
CA ASN A 481 -40.70 -3.38 59.65
C ASN A 481 -42.00 -3.11 58.86
N GLY A 482 -42.74 -4.21 58.64
CA GLY A 482 -44.18 -4.23 58.89
C GLY A 482 -45.03 -5.18 58.03
N SER A 483 -45.11 -6.45 58.46
CA SER A 483 -46.28 -7.38 58.43
C SER A 483 -47.30 -7.38 57.28
N ALA A 484 -47.54 -8.55 56.69
CA ALA A 484 -48.85 -9.25 56.72
C ALA A 484 -48.78 -10.61 55.97
N GLU A 485 -49.42 -11.61 56.60
CA GLU A 485 -49.75 -12.99 56.18
C GLU A 485 -48.67 -14.07 56.15
#